data_AF-A0A707YNK1-F1
#
_entry.id   AF-A0A707YNK1-F1
#
_cell.length_a   1.000
_cell.length_b   1.000
_cell.length_c   1.000
_cell.angle_alpha   90.00
_cell.angle_beta   90.00
_cell.angle_gamma   90.00
#
_symmetry.space_group_name_H-M   'P 1'
#
loop_
_entity.id
_entity.type
_entity.pdbx_description
1 polymer ?
#
loop_
_entity_poly.entity_id
_entity_poly.type
_entity_poly.pdbx_seq_one_letter_code
_entity_poly.pdbx_strand_id
1 'polypeptide(L)' 'MIPNSENKRVWFITGASKGLGYAFTCAALKAGDKVVAVARTIDNLAKLEETYQESLLPLNLDVTDREAV' A
#
# COMPACT_ATOMS: atom_id res chain seq x y z
N MET A 1 8.82 -25.33 10.41
CA MET A 1 8.77 -24.61 9.13
C MET A 1 8.80 -23.12 9.45
N ILE A 2 10.00 -22.52 9.44
CA ILE A 2 10.17 -21.08 9.66
C ILE A 2 9.99 -20.42 8.28
N PRO A 3 8.98 -19.55 8.07
CA PRO A 3 8.87 -18.84 6.81
C PRO A 3 10.07 -17.90 6.66
N ASN A 4 10.69 -17.97 5.48
CA ASN A 4 11.87 -17.25 5.03
C ASN A 4 11.83 -15.76 5.41
N SER A 5 12.59 -15.36 6.45
CA SER A 5 12.63 -14.00 7.02
C SER A 5 13.56 -13.03 6.29
N GLU A 6 14.06 -13.37 5.10
CA GLU A 6 15.09 -12.58 4.40
C GLU A 6 14.57 -11.83 3.16
N ASN A 7 13.28 -11.91 2.82
CA ASN A 7 12.76 -11.25 1.62
C ASN A 7 11.49 -10.45 1.95
N LYS A 8 11.66 -9.16 2.25
CA LYS A 8 10.55 -8.21 2.40
C LYS A 8 9.73 -8.21 1.11
N ARG A 9 8.44 -8.49 1.20
CA ARG A 9 7.57 -8.52 0.01
C ARG A 9 7.22 -7.10 -0.41
N VAL A 10 6.92 -6.94 -1.69
CA VAL A 10 6.39 -5.68 -2.24
C VAL A 10 4.96 -5.93 -2.69
N TRP A 11 4.02 -5.16 -2.13
CA TRP A 11 2.60 -5.24 -2.44
C TRP A 11 2.20 -4.09 -3.35
N PHE A 12 1.39 -4.36 -4.37
CA PHE A 12 0.68 -3.35 -5.14
C PHE A 12 -0.81 -3.47 -4.83
N ILE A 13 -1.37 -2.47 -4.16
CA ILE A 13 -2.75 -2.52 -3.65
C ILE A 13 -3.56 -1.40 -4.30
N THR A 14 -4.58 -1.78 -5.08
CA THR A 14 -5.57 -0.84 -5.61
C THR A 14 -6.76 -0.71 -4.66
N GLY A 15 -7.43 0.46 -4.70
CA GLY A 15 -8.50 0.75 -3.74
C GLY A 15 -8.00 0.86 -2.29
N ALA A 16 -6.73 1.26 -2.10
CA ALA A 16 -6.05 1.23 -0.81
C ALA A 16 -6.58 2.25 0.21
N SER A 17 -7.44 3.20 -0.18
CA SER A 17 -7.87 4.31 0.68
C SER A 17 -8.93 3.95 1.74
N LYS A 18 -9.61 2.80 1.61
CA LYS A 18 -10.65 2.34 2.55
C LYS A 18 -10.89 0.83 2.48
N GLY A 19 -11.71 0.32 3.39
CA GLY A 19 -12.18 -1.07 3.38
C GLY A 19 -11.03 -2.07 3.41
N LEU A 20 -11.14 -3.13 2.60
CA LEU A 20 -10.16 -4.21 2.54
C LEU A 20 -8.78 -3.74 2.04
N GLY A 21 -8.72 -2.86 1.04
CA GLY A 21 -7.44 -2.34 0.52
C GLY A 21 -6.64 -1.61 1.60
N TYR A 22 -7.32 -0.78 2.39
CA TYR A 22 -6.69 -0.10 3.54
C TYR A 22 -6.26 -1.09 4.62
N ALA A 23 -7.10 -2.08 4.96
CA ALA A 23 -6.78 -3.10 5.94
C ALA A 23 -5.55 -3.92 5.54
N PHE A 24 -5.43 -4.30 4.27
CA PHE A 24 -4.27 -5.02 3.74
C PHE A 24 -3.01 -4.16 3.70
N THR A 25 -3.13 -2.89 3.32
CA THR A 25 -2.02 -1.92 3.39
C THR A 25 -1.45 -1.87 4.80
N CYS A 26 -2.30 -1.67 5.81
CA CYS A 26 -1.89 -1.68 7.21
C CYS A 26 -1.26 -3.01 7.65
N ALA A 27 -1.81 -4.15 7.24
CA ALA A 27 -1.31 -5.46 7.63
C ALA A 27 0.08 -5.75 7.03
N ALA A 28 0.27 -5.44 5.74
CA ALA A 28 1.56 -5.61 5.06
C ALA A 28 2.64 -4.72 5.68
N LEU A 29 2.33 -3.43 5.90
CA LEU A 29 3.25 -2.50 6.56
C LEU A 29 3.63 -2.96 7.98
N LYS A 30 2.66 -3.46 8.76
CA LYS A 30 2.92 -4.04 10.09
C LYS A 30 3.79 -5.30 10.05
N ALA A 31 3.73 -6.07 8.97
CA ALA A 31 4.59 -7.23 8.76
C ALA A 31 6.02 -6.86 8.33
N GLY A 32 6.29 -5.58 8.06
CA GLY A 32 7.59 -5.08 7.58
C GLY A 32 7.77 -5.17 6.07
N ASP A 33 6.70 -5.45 5.33
CA ASP A 33 6.68 -5.44 3.87
C ASP A 33 6.58 -4.00 3.33
N LYS A 34 6.90 -3.84 2.05
CA LYS A 34 6.72 -2.57 1.32
C LYS A 34 5.40 -2.58 0.57
N VAL A 35 4.74 -1.43 0.45
CA VAL A 35 3.44 -1.29 -0.19
C VAL A 35 3.43 -0.10 -1.14
N VAL A 36 3.02 -0.31 -2.37
CA VAL A 36 2.54 0.72 -3.29
C VAL A 36 1.02 0.76 -3.18
N ALA A 37 0.48 1.83 -2.61
CA ALA A 37 -0.92 1.97 -2.27
C ALA A 37 -1.60 2.95 -3.22
N VAL A 38 -2.54 2.45 -4.02
CA VAL A 38 -3.17 3.18 -5.12
C VAL A 38 -4.64 3.47 -4.85
N ALA A 39 -5.04 4.74 -4.98
CA ALA A 39 -6.44 5.15 -4.86
C ALA A 39 -6.70 6.52 -5.49
N ARG A 40 -7.98 6.82 -5.79
CA ARG A 40 -8.42 8.16 -6.27
C ARG A 40 -8.27 9.27 -5.23
N THR A 41 -8.30 8.91 -3.95
CA THR A 41 -8.14 9.83 -2.81
C THR A 41 -7.17 9.22 -1.83
N ILE A 42 -6.11 9.95 -1.48
CA ILE A 42 -4.97 9.41 -0.72
C ILE A 42 -4.83 9.99 0.69
N ASP A 43 -5.75 10.83 1.16
CA ASP A 43 -5.65 11.51 2.46
C ASP A 43 -5.44 10.54 3.64
N ASN A 44 -6.10 9.38 3.60
CA ASN A 44 -5.93 8.33 4.61
C ASN A 44 -4.56 7.62 4.49
N LEU A 45 -3.97 7.59 3.30
CA LEU A 45 -2.67 6.99 3.03
C LEU A 45 -1.52 7.96 3.36
N ALA A 46 -1.70 9.26 3.14
CA ALA A 46 -0.72 10.29 3.50
C ALA A 46 -0.41 10.26 5.01
N LYS A 47 -1.44 10.05 5.85
CA LYS A 47 -1.25 9.85 7.30
C LYS A 47 -0.44 8.60 7.65
N LEU A 48 -0.59 7.52 6.86
CA LEU A 48 0.20 6.30 7.04
C LEU A 48 1.65 6.49 6.57
N GLU A 49 1.86 7.28 5.53
CA GLU A 49 3.20 7.57 4.98
C GLU A 49 4.08 8.24 6.02
N GLU A 50 3.54 9.16 6.83
CA GLU A 50 4.26 9.77 7.96
C GLU A 50 4.86 8.72 8.92
N THR A 51 4.15 7.59 9.10
CA THR A 51 4.55 6.48 9.99
C THR A 51 5.46 5.46 9.28
N TYR A 52 5.26 5.24 7.98
CA TYR A 52 5.85 4.13 7.21
C TYR A 52 6.68 4.59 6.00
N GLN A 53 7.28 5.77 6.06
CA GLN A 53 7.98 6.51 4.99
C GLN A 53 8.67 5.62 3.93
N GLU A 54 9.65 4.80 4.31
CA GLU A 54 10.42 3.99 3.33
C GLU A 54 9.70 2.71 2.86
N SER A 55 8.57 2.39 3.48
CA SER A 55 7.80 1.17 3.27
C SER A 55 6.46 1.42 2.60
N LEU A 56 6.01 2.67 2.44
CA LEU A 56 4.75 3.03 1.80
C LEU A 56 4.97 4.05 0.69
N LEU A 57 4.49 3.74 -0.52
CA LEU A 57 4.39 4.68 -1.63
C LEU A 57 2.91 4.89 -1.97
N PRO A 58 2.29 6.01 -1.55
CA PRO A 58 0.93 6.34 -1.95
C PRO A 58 0.90 6.96 -3.36
N LEU A 59 0.03 6.46 -4.23
CA LEU A 59 -0.17 7.00 -5.57
C LEU A 59 -1.64 7.38 -5.79
N ASN A 60 -1.86 8.61 -6.25
CA ASN A 60 -3.16 9.04 -6.73
C ASN A 60 -3.37 8.52 -8.16
N LEU A 61 -4.33 7.63 -8.34
CA LEU A 61 -4.67 7.07 -9.65
C LEU A 61 -6.14 6.66 -9.71
N ASP A 62 -6.76 6.89 -10.87
CA ASP A 62 -8.03 6.27 -11.23
C ASP A 62 -7.78 5.04 -12.11
N VAL A 63 -8.03 3.85 -11.58
CA VAL A 63 -7.84 2.58 -12.32
C VAL A 63 -8.80 2.40 -13.51
N THR A 64 -9.80 3.27 -13.65
CA THR A 64 -10.70 3.27 -14.82
C THR A 64 -10.16 4.10 -15.98
N ASP A 65 -9.14 4.93 -15.75
CA ASP A 65 -8.42 5.65 -16.80
C ASP A 65 -7.34 4.76 -17.41
N ARG A 66 -7.57 4.32 -18.65
CA ARG A 66 -6.72 3.33 -19.32
C ARG A 66 -5.35 3.89 -19.72
N GLU A 67 -5.23 5.20 -19.92
CA GLU A 67 -3.96 5.83 -20.27
C GLU A 67 -3.08 6.04 -19.02
N ALA A 68 -3.68 5.98 -17.83
CA ALA A 68 -2.99 6.20 -16.57
C ALA A 68 -2.48 4.90 -15.90
N VAL A 69 -2.80 3.72 -16.46
CA VAL A 69 -2.48 2.38 -15.91
C VAL A 69 -1.37 1.68 -16.71
#